data_AF-A0A847Z5C5-F1
#
_entry.id   AF-A0A847Z5C5-F1
#
_cell.length_a   1.000
_cell.length_b   1.000
_cell.length_c   1.000
_cell.angle_alpha   90.00
_cell.angle_beta   90.00
_cell.angle_gamma   90.00
#
_symmetry.space_group_name_H-M   'P 1'
#
loop_
_entity.id
_entity.type
_entity.pdbx_description
1 polymer ?
#
loop_
_entity_poly.entity_id
_entity_poly.type
_entity_poly.pdbx_seq_one_letter_code
_entity_poly.pdbx_strand_id
1 'polypeptide(L)'
;MNSEIRNQTLENINKYKDCTCNALSDKIDSLNSEWDVERMIEVKAAMLIIMTTYLGMKHCKAWFFLSSVISMFLLSHALQGWCPPVPLLRKLGVRTSEEIYNEKTALKMLRGDFDINNKNEAEEILKAAEKQ
;
A
#
# COMPACT_ATOMS: atom_id res chain seq x y z
N MET A 1 -15.69 -8.81 3.83
CA MET A 1 -14.66 -7.96 3.18
C MET A 1 -13.35 -7.99 3.93
N ASN A 2 -13.22 -7.40 5.13
CA ASN A 2 -11.97 -7.56 5.93
C ASN A 2 -11.68 -9.04 6.23
N SER A 3 -12.72 -9.86 6.41
CA SER A 3 -12.61 -11.31 6.54
C SER A 3 -12.12 -12.01 5.28
N GLU A 4 -12.45 -11.50 4.10
CA GLU A 4 -12.13 -12.13 2.81
C GLU A 4 -10.68 -11.86 2.43
N ILE A 5 -10.22 -10.61 2.57
CA ILE A 5 -8.81 -10.24 2.43
C ILE A 5 -7.97 -11.06 3.42
N ARG A 6 -8.41 -11.19 4.67
CA ARG A 6 -7.72 -11.99 5.68
C ARG A 6 -7.64 -13.48 5.29
N ASN A 7 -8.73 -14.05 4.79
CA ASN A 7 -8.75 -15.45 4.35
C ASN A 7 -7.80 -15.66 3.17
N GLN A 8 -7.79 -14.74 2.19
CA GLN A 8 -6.89 -14.79 1.05
C GLN A 8 -5.41 -14.70 1.49
N THR A 9 -5.10 -13.84 2.46
CA THR A 9 -3.75 -13.78 3.06
C THR A 9 -3.36 -15.11 3.70
N LEU A 10 -4.26 -15.75 4.45
CA LEU A 10 -4.02 -17.05 5.07
C LEU A 10 -3.83 -18.17 4.04
N GLU A 11 -4.61 -18.16 2.96
CA GLU A 11 -4.46 -19.10 1.84
C GLU A 11 -3.10 -18.94 1.15
N ASN A 12 -2.68 -17.69 0.89
CA ASN A 12 -1.36 -17.41 0.33
C ASN A 12 -0.26 -17.92 1.24
N ILE A 13 -0.30 -17.61 2.54
CA ILE A 13 0.71 -18.08 3.50
C ILE A 13 0.77 -19.61 3.51
N ASN A 14 -0.38 -20.29 3.56
CA ASN A 14 -0.42 -21.76 3.54
C ASN A 14 0.11 -22.35 2.23
N LYS A 15 -0.10 -21.68 1.10
CA LYS A 15 0.43 -22.10 -0.20
C LYS A 15 1.95 -22.02 -0.26
N TYR A 16 2.55 -20.99 0.35
CA TYR A 16 4.00 -20.75 0.25
C TYR A 16 4.81 -21.31 1.44
N LYS A 17 4.17 -21.82 2.50
CA LYS A 17 4.88 -22.32 3.70
C LYS A 17 5.89 -23.44 3.44
N ASP A 18 5.62 -24.30 2.46
CA ASP A 18 6.47 -25.46 2.11
C ASP A 18 7.27 -25.19 0.80
N CYS A 19 7.28 -23.95 0.30
CA CYS A 19 7.97 -23.58 -0.92
C CYS A 19 9.45 -23.24 -0.69
N THR A 20 10.22 -23.22 -1.77
CA THR A 20 11.64 -22.85 -1.75
C THR A 20 11.83 -21.35 -1.48
N CYS A 21 13.00 -20.95 -0.96
CA CYS A 21 13.33 -19.55 -0.69
C CYS A 21 13.22 -18.65 -1.92
N ASN A 22 13.48 -19.17 -3.12
CA ASN A 22 13.33 -18.42 -4.37
C ASN A 22 11.86 -18.10 -4.65
N ALA A 23 10.96 -19.09 -4.53
CA ALA A 23 9.53 -18.87 -4.72
C ALA A 23 8.95 -17.90 -3.68
N LEU A 24 9.44 -17.93 -2.43
CA LEU A 24 9.09 -16.94 -1.41
C LEU A 24 9.57 -15.53 -1.79
N SER A 25 10.78 -15.43 -2.36
CA SER A 25 11.35 -14.15 -2.80
C SER A 25 10.56 -13.55 -3.96
N ASP A 26 10.23 -14.33 -4.98
CA ASP A 26 9.42 -13.89 -6.12
C ASP A 26 8.04 -13.39 -5.66
N LYS A 27 7.43 -14.08 -4.69
CA LYS A 27 6.14 -13.66 -4.11
C LYS A 27 6.30 -12.36 -3.33
N ILE A 28 7.34 -12.21 -2.51
CA ILE A 28 7.63 -10.96 -1.79
C ILE A 28 7.83 -9.79 -2.77
N ASP A 29 8.53 -10.00 -3.88
CA ASP A 29 8.74 -8.98 -4.91
C ASP A 29 7.45 -8.59 -5.61
N SER A 30 6.55 -9.55 -5.84
CA SER A 30 5.20 -9.26 -6.34
C SER A 30 4.39 -8.38 -5.36
N LEU A 31 4.52 -8.62 -4.05
CA LEU A 31 3.85 -7.83 -3.00
C LEU A 31 4.44 -6.42 -2.90
N ASN A 32 5.75 -6.25 -3.12
CA ASN A 32 6.39 -4.93 -3.16
C ASN A 32 5.90 -4.07 -4.34
N SER A 33 5.44 -4.71 -5.42
CA SER A 33 4.87 -4.04 -6.59
C SER A 33 3.35 -3.84 -6.49
N GLU A 34 2.70 -4.39 -5.46
CA GLU A 34 1.27 -4.27 -5.26
C GLU A 34 0.91 -2.82 -4.89
N TRP A 35 -0.20 -2.32 -5.43
CA TRP A 35 -0.70 -0.99 -5.13
C TRP A 35 -1.62 -1.03 -3.93
N ASP A 36 -1.27 -0.27 -2.90
CA ASP A 36 -2.12 -0.07 -1.74
C ASP A 36 -3.18 1.02 -1.98
N VAL A 37 -4.21 1.02 -1.13
CA VAL A 37 -5.32 1.99 -1.17
C VAL A 37 -4.83 3.45 -1.11
N GLU A 38 -3.82 3.76 -0.29
CA GLU A 38 -3.36 5.13 -0.07
C GLU A 38 -2.68 5.66 -1.33
N ARG A 39 -1.73 4.89 -1.89
CA ARG A 39 -1.06 5.20 -3.15
C ARG A 39 -2.05 5.39 -4.30
N MET A 40 -3.10 4.56 -4.39
CA MET A 40 -4.14 4.72 -5.40
C MET A 40 -4.93 6.02 -5.25
N ILE A 41 -5.24 6.44 -4.02
CA ILE A 41 -5.99 7.67 -3.74
C ILE A 41 -5.14 8.88 -4.11
N GLU A 42 -3.88 8.92 -3.68
CA GLU A 42 -2.96 10.01 -3.95
C GLU A 42 -2.74 10.22 -5.45
N VAL A 43 -2.44 9.14 -6.19
CA VAL A 43 -2.20 9.20 -7.64
C VAL A 43 -3.44 9.68 -8.38
N LYS A 44 -4.62 9.14 -8.07
CA LYS A 44 -5.86 9.54 -8.72
C LYS A 44 -6.20 11.00 -8.43
N ALA A 45 -6.02 11.45 -7.19
CA ALA A 45 -6.28 12.82 -6.82
C ALA A 45 -5.29 13.79 -7.49
N ALA A 46 -4.00 13.44 -7.54
CA ALA A 46 -2.97 14.22 -8.26
C ALA A 46 -3.27 14.32 -9.76
N MET A 47 -3.66 13.22 -10.40
CA MET A 47 -4.10 13.22 -11.80
C MET A 47 -5.28 14.18 -12.02
N LEU A 48 -6.30 14.12 -11.16
CA LEU A 48 -7.45 15.02 -11.26
C LEU A 48 -7.08 16.49 -11.04
N ILE A 49 -6.19 16.79 -10.09
CA ILE A 49 -5.68 18.15 -9.87
C ILE A 49 -4.94 18.65 -11.11
N ILE A 50 -4.06 17.84 -11.70
CA ILE A 50 -3.32 18.21 -12.92
C ILE A 50 -4.29 18.46 -14.08
N MET A 51 -5.25 17.55 -14.30
CA MET A 51 -6.25 17.69 -15.37
C MET A 51 -7.09 18.96 -15.18
N THR A 52 -7.64 19.17 -13.99
CA THR A 52 -8.49 20.33 -13.70
C THR A 52 -7.70 21.64 -13.80
N THR A 53 -6.45 21.66 -13.36
CA THR A 53 -5.54 22.81 -13.52
C THR A 53 -5.29 23.11 -15.00
N TYR A 54 -5.00 22.07 -15.80
CA TYR A 54 -4.81 22.22 -17.25
C TYR A 54 -6.08 22.75 -17.95
N LEU A 55 -7.25 22.23 -17.59
CA LEU A 55 -8.53 22.72 -18.11
C LEU A 55 -8.80 24.18 -17.69
N GLY A 56 -8.39 24.58 -16.48
CA GLY A 56 -8.49 25.97 -16.00
C GLY A 56 -7.65 26.95 -16.80
N MET A 57 -6.47 26.54 -17.24
CA MET A 57 -5.62 27.33 -18.13
C MET A 57 -6.19 27.43 -19.55
N LYS A 58 -6.84 26.37 -20.06
CA LYS A 58 -7.29 26.28 -21.47
C LYS A 58 -8.70 26.80 -21.71
N HIS A 59 -9.62 26.63 -20.77
CA HIS A 59 -11.05 26.88 -20.99
C HIS A 59 -11.58 28.02 -20.12
N CYS A 60 -11.70 27.82 -18.79
CA CYS A 60 -12.28 28.83 -17.91
C CYS A 60 -11.78 28.72 -16.46
N LYS A 61 -11.77 29.86 -15.74
CA LYS A 61 -11.28 29.95 -14.36
C LYS A 61 -12.08 29.08 -13.37
N ALA A 62 -13.29 28.65 -13.72
CA ALA A 62 -14.12 27.78 -12.88
C ALA A 62 -13.43 26.43 -12.56
N TRP A 63 -12.59 25.91 -13.45
CA TRP A 63 -11.89 24.65 -13.21
C TRP A 63 -10.85 24.72 -12.08
N PHE A 64 -10.30 25.91 -11.80
CA PHE A 64 -9.42 26.09 -10.64
C PHE A 64 -10.16 25.92 -9.31
N PHE A 65 -11.46 26.23 -9.26
CA PHE A 65 -12.26 25.91 -8.07
C PHE A 65 -12.32 24.40 -7.84
N LEU A 66 -12.46 23.60 -8.90
CA LEU A 66 -12.47 22.16 -8.80
C LEU A 66 -11.11 21.61 -8.32
N SER A 67 -10.00 22.13 -8.86
CA SER A 67 -8.66 21.80 -8.35
C SER A 67 -8.52 22.14 -6.86
N SER A 68 -8.96 23.32 -6.43
CA SER A 68 -8.91 23.75 -5.04
C SER A 68 -9.74 22.86 -4.12
N VAL A 69 -10.94 22.44 -4.54
CA VAL A 69 -11.79 21.53 -3.76
C VAL A 69 -11.13 20.17 -3.58
N ILE A 70 -10.56 19.59 -4.64
CA ILE A 70 -9.87 18.29 -4.57
C ILE A 70 -8.65 18.38 -3.64
N SER A 71 -7.85 19.44 -3.77
CA SER A 71 -6.68 19.67 -2.91
C SER A 71 -7.06 19.88 -1.44
N MET A 72 -8.14 20.61 -1.17
CA MET A 72 -8.64 20.81 0.20
C MET A 72 -9.16 19.50 0.81
N PHE A 73 -9.80 18.65 0.01
CA PHE A 73 -10.21 17.32 0.43
C PHE A 73 -9.02 16.44 0.80
N LEU A 74 -7.96 16.41 -0.04
CA LEU A 74 -6.72 15.71 0.29
C LEU A 74 -6.07 16.24 1.57
N LEU A 75 -6.02 17.55 1.75
CA LEU A 75 -5.48 18.17 2.96
C LEU A 75 -6.29 17.74 4.21
N SER A 76 -7.62 17.78 4.11
CA SER A 76 -8.49 17.33 5.20
C SER A 76 -8.29 15.85 5.51
N HIS A 77 -8.07 15.02 4.48
CA HIS A 77 -7.78 13.60 4.63
C HIS A 77 -6.47 13.37 5.38
N ALA A 78 -5.38 14.04 4.97
CA ALA A 78 -4.09 13.93 5.63
C ALA A 78 -4.12 14.39 7.09
N LEU A 79 -4.94 15.39 7.42
CA LEU A 79 -5.05 15.92 8.78
C LEU A 79 -6.01 15.14 9.68
N GLN A 80 -7.13 14.65 9.14
CA GLN A 80 -8.23 14.07 9.93
C GLN A 80 -8.32 12.54 9.80
N GLY A 81 -7.57 11.94 8.87
CA GLY A 81 -7.57 10.49 8.60
C GLY A 81 -8.85 9.95 7.99
N TRP A 82 -9.86 10.78 7.74
CA TRP A 82 -11.13 10.36 7.16
C TRP A 82 -11.08 10.36 5.63
N CYS A 83 -11.60 9.31 4.99
CA CYS A 83 -11.57 9.18 3.53
C CYS A 83 -12.81 8.44 3.00
N PRO A 84 -13.84 9.17 2.50
CA PRO A 84 -14.98 8.60 1.79
C PRO A 84 -14.67 7.54 0.71
N PRO A 85 -13.58 7.66 -0.10
CA PRO A 85 -13.29 6.66 -1.13
C PRO A 85 -12.65 5.38 -0.60
N VAL A 86 -12.10 5.35 0.62
CA VAL A 86 -11.45 4.13 1.18
C VAL A 86 -12.45 2.98 1.29
N PRO A 87 -13.65 3.12 1.88
CA PRO A 87 -14.65 2.04 1.92
C PRO A 87 -15.05 1.52 0.53
N LEU A 88 -15.04 2.38 -0.50
CA LEU A 88 -15.37 1.99 -1.88
C LEU A 88 -14.22 1.22 -2.53
N LEU A 89 -12.97 1.68 -2.39
CA LEU A 89 -11.81 0.97 -2.90
C LEU A 89 -11.63 -0.39 -2.22
N ARG A 90 -11.92 -0.46 -0.91
CA ARG A 90 -11.94 -1.74 -0.19
C ARG A 90 -13.00 -2.70 -0.72
N LYS A 91 -14.16 -2.20 -1.17
CA LYS A 91 -15.20 -3.01 -1.88
C LYS A 91 -14.75 -3.55 -3.22
N LEU A 92 -13.74 -2.94 -3.83
CA LEU A 92 -13.12 -3.43 -5.06
C LEU A 92 -11.97 -4.41 -4.80
N GLY A 93 -11.71 -4.78 -3.54
CA GLY A 93 -10.67 -5.73 -3.15
C GLY A 93 -9.27 -5.13 -3.04
N VAL A 94 -9.12 -3.80 -3.05
CA VAL A 94 -7.81 -3.15 -2.87
C VAL A 94 -7.38 -3.24 -1.41
N ARG A 95 -6.18 -3.76 -1.18
CA ARG A 95 -5.60 -3.99 0.15
C ARG A 95 -4.91 -2.75 0.70
N THR A 96 -4.87 -2.63 2.02
CA THR A 96 -4.09 -1.56 2.67
C THR A 96 -2.61 -1.88 2.66
N SER A 97 -1.80 -0.84 2.84
CA SER A 97 -0.35 -0.96 3.05
C SER A 97 -0.03 -1.91 4.20
N GLU A 98 -0.77 -1.82 5.31
CA GLU A 98 -0.65 -2.72 6.46
C GLU A 98 -0.96 -4.18 6.11
N GLU A 99 -2.02 -4.45 5.35
CA GLU A 99 -2.41 -5.82 4.97
C GLU A 99 -1.37 -6.47 4.06
N ILE A 100 -0.79 -5.71 3.12
CA ILE A 100 0.29 -6.16 2.23
C ILE A 100 1.58 -6.38 3.05
N TYR A 101 1.89 -5.44 3.94
CA TYR A 101 3.05 -5.52 4.83
C TYR A 101 3.01 -6.74 5.74
N ASN A 102 1.85 -7.05 6.31
CA ASN A 102 1.66 -8.20 7.19
C ASN A 102 1.90 -9.53 6.44
N GLU A 103 1.38 -9.67 5.21
CA GLU A 103 1.67 -10.85 4.37
C GLU A 103 3.16 -10.95 4.03
N LYS A 104 3.77 -9.84 3.58
CA LYS A 104 5.20 -9.77 3.27
C LYS A 104 6.04 -10.20 4.47
N THR A 105 5.71 -9.70 5.65
CA THR A 105 6.41 -10.02 6.90
C THR A 105 6.28 -11.50 7.25
N ALA A 106 5.09 -12.08 7.11
CA ALA A 106 4.88 -13.51 7.33
C ALA A 106 5.70 -14.37 6.35
N LEU A 107 5.78 -13.99 5.08
CA LEU A 107 6.59 -14.71 4.09
C LEU A 107 8.10 -14.57 4.36
N LYS A 108 8.56 -13.40 4.80
CA LYS A 108 9.96 -13.20 5.24
C LYS A 108 10.31 -14.07 6.46
N MET A 109 9.38 -14.23 7.40
CA MET A 109 9.54 -15.17 8.52
C MET A 109 9.67 -16.61 8.04
N LEU A 110 8.82 -17.05 7.10
CA LEU A 110 8.93 -18.38 6.50
C LEU A 110 10.24 -18.59 5.72
N ARG A 111 10.79 -17.54 5.12
CA ARG A 111 12.08 -17.58 4.42
C ARG A 111 13.28 -17.65 5.38
N GLY A 112 13.09 -17.36 6.67
CA GLY A 112 14.14 -17.35 7.68
C GLY A 112 14.88 -16.02 7.81
N ASP A 113 14.33 -14.92 7.27
CA ASP A 113 14.97 -13.59 7.30
C ASP A 113 15.18 -13.03 8.71
N PHE A 114 14.44 -13.56 9.70
CA PHE A 114 14.43 -13.09 11.09
C PHE A 114 15.09 -14.06 12.07
N ASP A 115 15.91 -15.02 11.62
CA ASP A 115 16.63 -15.90 12.55
C ASP A 115 17.69 -15.10 13.34
N ILE A 116 17.38 -14.82 14.60
CA ILE A 116 18.10 -13.92 15.51
C ILE A 116 19.32 -14.61 16.16
N ASN A 117 19.57 -15.89 15.84
CA ASN A 117 20.59 -16.68 16.53
C ASN A 117 22.04 -16.29 16.25
N ASN A 118 22.30 -15.32 15.37
CA ASN A 118 23.67 -14.86 15.10
C ASN A 118 23.67 -13.45 14.50
N LYS A 119 23.73 -12.37 15.31
CA LYS A 119 24.27 -11.04 14.94
C LYS A 119 24.16 -10.02 16.09
N ASN A 120 25.23 -9.25 16.30
CA ASN A 120 25.30 -8.13 17.24
C ASN A 120 24.18 -7.08 17.00
N GLU A 121 23.65 -6.53 18.08
CA GLU A 121 22.23 -6.63 18.43
C GLU A 121 21.35 -5.42 18.02
N ALA A 122 21.87 -4.44 17.27
CA ALA A 122 21.08 -3.24 16.91
C ALA A 122 21.21 -2.86 15.42
N GLU A 123 22.42 -2.80 14.87
CA GLU A 123 22.63 -2.41 13.47
C GLU A 123 22.09 -3.45 12.48
N GLU A 124 22.21 -4.74 12.79
CA GLU A 124 21.71 -5.80 11.93
C GLU A 124 20.18 -5.94 12.01
N ILE A 125 19.60 -5.66 13.18
CA ILE A 125 18.14 -5.56 13.36
C ILE A 125 17.60 -4.37 12.57
N LEU A 126 18.27 -3.22 12.66
CA LEU A 126 17.90 -2.03 11.90
C LEU A 126 18.04 -2.27 10.39
N LYS A 127 19.14 -2.89 9.93
CA LYS A 127 19.30 -3.26 8.51
C LYS A 127 18.26 -4.25 8.01
N ALA A 128 17.85 -5.22 8.84
CA ALA A 128 16.77 -6.14 8.50
C ALA A 128 15.41 -5.41 8.39
N ALA A 129 15.19 -4.39 9.22
CA ALA A 129 14.02 -3.52 9.14
C ALA A 129 14.09 -2.49 8.00
N GLU A 130 15.29 -2.05 7.57
CA GLU A 130 15.48 -1.08 6.49
C GLU A 130 15.44 -1.71 5.09
N LYS A 131 15.76 -3.00 4.94
CA LYS A 131 15.53 -3.77 3.70
C LYS A 131 14.03 -4.07 3.44
N GLN A 132 13.14 -3.25 3.96
CA GLN A 132 11.69 -3.40 3.85
C GLN A 132 11.12 -2.83 2.56
#